data_AF-A0A7C9KFR6-F1
#
_entry.id   AF-A0A7C9KFR6-F1
#
_cell.length_a   1.000
_cell.length_b   1.000
_cell.length_c   1.000
_cell.angle_alpha   90.00
_cell.angle_beta   90.00
_cell.angle_gamma   90.00
#
_symmetry.space_group_name_H-M   'P 1'
#
loop_
_entity.id
_entity.type
_entity.pdbx_description
1 polymer ?
#
loop_
_entity_poly.entity_id
_entity_poly.type
_entity_poly.pdbx_seq_one_letter_code
_entity_poly.pdbx_strand_id
1 'polypeptide(L)'
;MGRKHIHINTLVNEYMEVSKSINRSHEKLISCSRGFWGRKIRPKLQAAREEHKEYCVKLEELDEGFVGDLEIYAHENLAHLSIKDINYKVLSRARKVCVSNLERFEKSFIAIEDSRNFKTSMKVAWSSIGVAIISIIANFLSS
;
A
#
# COMPACT_ATOMS: atom_id res chain seq x y z
N MET A 1 -28.20 -2.63 -11.46
CA MET A 1 -27.09 -3.61 -11.48
C MET A 1 -27.25 -4.50 -10.26
N GLY A 2 -27.51 -5.80 -10.45
CA GLY A 2 -27.76 -6.72 -9.33
C GLY A 2 -26.50 -6.88 -8.48
N ARG A 3 -26.62 -6.66 -7.16
CA ARG A 3 -25.52 -6.90 -6.22
C ARG A 3 -25.14 -8.37 -6.29
N LYS A 4 -23.89 -8.64 -6.66
CA LYS A 4 -23.36 -10.00 -6.73
C LYS A 4 -23.26 -10.51 -5.30
N HIS A 5 -24.13 -11.44 -4.92
CA HIS A 5 -24.08 -12.05 -3.60
C HIS A 5 -22.87 -12.99 -3.57
N ILE A 6 -21.83 -12.60 -2.85
CA ILE A 6 -20.61 -13.41 -2.70
C ILE A 6 -20.72 -14.16 -1.37
N HIS A 7 -20.53 -15.48 -1.42
CA HIS A 7 -20.57 -16.31 -0.22
C HIS A 7 -19.45 -15.93 0.76
N ILE A 8 -19.73 -15.89 2.07
CA ILE A 8 -18.78 -15.46 3.11
C ILE A 8 -17.41 -16.14 3.00
N ASN A 9 -17.38 -17.47 2.81
CA ASN A 9 -16.10 -18.19 2.67
C ASN A 9 -15.28 -17.72 1.46
N THR A 10 -15.95 -17.34 0.37
CA THR A 10 -15.31 -16.78 -0.81
C THR A 10 -14.73 -15.41 -0.51
N LEU A 11 -15.50 -14.52 0.15
CA LEU A 11 -15.00 -13.21 0.58
C LEU A 11 -13.80 -13.33 1.54
N VAL A 12 -13.87 -14.23 2.53
CA VAL A 12 -12.77 -14.50 3.46
C VAL A 12 -11.51 -14.91 2.70
N ASN A 13 -11.63 -15.83 1.73
CA ASN A 13 -10.50 -16.28 0.93
C ASN A 13 -9.92 -15.15 0.08
N GLU A 14 -10.77 -14.33 -0.54
CA GLU A 14 -10.33 -13.21 -1.36
C GLU A 14 -9.59 -12.15 -0.53
N TYR A 15 -10.10 -11.76 0.64
CA TYR A 15 -9.36 -10.88 1.56
C TYR A 15 -7.99 -11.46 1.95
N MET A 16 -7.91 -12.77 2.18
CA MET A 16 -6.66 -13.42 2.55
C MET A 16 -5.66 -13.50 1.38
N GLU A 17 -6.12 -13.71 0.15
CA GLU A 17 -5.26 -13.71 -1.04
C GLU A 17 -4.75 -12.31 -1.39
N VAL A 18 -5.60 -11.29 -1.28
CA VAL A 18 -5.19 -9.88 -1.42
C VAL A 18 -4.16 -9.53 -0.35
N SER A 19 -4.41 -9.93 0.91
CA SER A 19 -3.48 -9.74 2.03
C SER A 19 -2.10 -10.39 1.79
N LYS A 20 -2.05 -11.63 1.26
CA LYS A 20 -0.79 -12.28 0.88
C LYS A 20 -0.06 -11.53 -0.23
N SER A 21 -0.80 -11.01 -1.20
CA SER A 21 -0.24 -10.25 -2.33
C SER A 21 0.38 -8.94 -1.85
N ILE A 22 -0.32 -8.21 -0.98
CA ILE A 22 0.18 -6.99 -0.32
C ILE A 22 1.49 -7.30 0.43
N ASN A 23 1.55 -8.38 1.21
CA ASN A 23 2.77 -8.75 1.94
C ASN A 23 3.95 -9.04 1.00
N ARG A 24 3.73 -9.76 -0.10
CA ARG A 24 4.78 -9.99 -1.10
C ARG A 24 5.27 -8.69 -1.73
N SER A 25 4.37 -7.77 -2.06
CA SER A 25 4.71 -6.43 -2.56
C SER A 25 5.50 -5.63 -1.53
N HIS A 26 5.11 -5.70 -0.26
CA HIS A 26 5.78 -5.05 0.85
C HIS A 26 7.21 -5.57 1.07
N GLU A 27 7.41 -6.88 1.04
CA GLU A 27 8.73 -7.49 1.13
C GLU A 27 9.64 -7.10 -0.05
N LYS A 28 9.10 -7.07 -1.27
CA LYS A 28 9.80 -6.57 -2.46
C LYS A 28 10.20 -5.10 -2.29
N LEU A 29 9.33 -4.28 -1.75
CA LEU A 29 9.59 -2.86 -1.51
C LEU A 29 10.70 -2.65 -0.47
N ILE A 30 10.63 -3.32 0.69
CA ILE A 30 11.63 -3.20 1.77
C ILE A 30 12.99 -3.79 1.35
N SER A 31 13.01 -4.96 0.71
CA SER A 31 14.27 -5.57 0.26
C SER A 31 15.04 -4.66 -0.70
N CYS A 32 14.32 -3.82 -1.47
CA CYS A 32 14.92 -2.87 -2.39
C CYS A 32 15.46 -1.61 -1.72
N SER A 33 14.92 -1.18 -0.57
CA SER A 33 15.42 0.01 0.14
C SER A 33 16.75 -0.24 0.87
N ARG A 34 17.09 -1.51 1.16
CA ARG A 34 18.33 -1.91 1.85
C ARG A 34 19.57 -2.06 0.95
N GLY A 35 19.41 -1.99 -0.38
CA GLY A 35 20.51 -2.21 -1.33
C GLY A 35 21.29 -0.94 -1.71
N PHE A 36 22.62 -1.03 -1.74
CA PHE A 36 23.58 0.07 -2.04
C PHE A 36 23.44 0.70 -3.45
N TRP A 37 22.57 0.18 -4.31
CA TRP A 37 22.39 0.62 -5.69
C TRP A 37 21.04 1.31 -5.90
N GLY A 38 20.97 2.59 -5.50
CA GLY A 38 19.82 3.48 -5.68
C GLY A 38 19.44 3.82 -7.14
N ARG A 39 19.95 3.10 -8.15
CA ARG A 39 19.66 3.35 -9.58
C ARG A 39 18.32 2.76 -10.06
N LYS A 40 17.76 1.74 -9.38
CA LYS A 40 16.49 1.09 -9.79
C LYS A 40 15.30 1.39 -8.87
N ILE A 41 15.42 2.31 -7.92
CA ILE A 41 14.37 2.55 -6.92
C ILE A 41 13.17 3.34 -7.46
N ARG A 42 13.39 4.27 -8.42
CA ARG A 42 12.33 5.09 -9.02
C ARG A 42 11.27 4.28 -9.79
N PRO A 43 11.65 3.40 -10.76
CA PRO A 43 10.65 2.57 -11.43
C PRO A 43 9.96 1.58 -10.47
N LYS A 44 10.65 1.15 -9.41
CA LYS A 44 10.06 0.28 -8.38
C LYS A 44 9.07 1.00 -7.46
N LEU A 45 9.34 2.26 -7.11
CA LEU A 45 8.38 3.11 -6.39
C LEU A 45 7.15 3.38 -7.26
N GLN A 46 7.33 3.59 -8.57
CA GLN A 46 6.21 3.71 -9.48
C GLN A 46 5.37 2.43 -9.54
N ALA A 47 6.00 1.26 -9.69
CA ALA A 47 5.31 -0.03 -9.65
C ALA A 47 4.61 -0.26 -8.30
N ALA A 48 5.26 0.03 -7.18
CA ALA A 48 4.65 -0.09 -5.84
C ALA A 48 3.45 0.84 -5.66
N ARG A 49 3.46 2.03 -6.27
CA ARG A 49 2.33 2.97 -6.29
C ARG A 49 1.17 2.45 -7.13
N GLU A 50 1.45 1.81 -8.26
CA GLU A 50 0.44 1.16 -9.09
C GLU A 50 -0.18 -0.04 -8.36
N GLU A 51 0.65 -0.91 -7.79
CA GLU A 51 0.20 -2.03 -6.93
C GLU A 51 -0.65 -1.53 -5.75
N HIS A 52 -0.25 -0.45 -5.07
CA HIS A 52 -1.04 0.17 -4.00
C HIS A 52 -2.45 0.56 -4.46
N LYS A 53 -2.56 1.23 -5.62
CA LYS A 53 -3.85 1.65 -6.18
C LYS A 53 -4.72 0.44 -6.51
N GLU A 54 -4.15 -0.60 -7.11
CA GLU A 54 -4.88 -1.84 -7.39
C GLU A 54 -5.39 -2.52 -6.12
N TYR A 55 -4.61 -2.50 -5.04
CA TYR A 55 -5.04 -3.03 -3.75
C TYR A 55 -6.16 -2.21 -3.12
N CYS A 56 -6.16 -0.88 -3.25
CA CYS A 56 -7.28 -0.04 -2.81
C CYS A 56 -8.56 -0.37 -3.58
N VAL A 57 -8.51 -0.48 -4.91
CA VAL A 57 -9.68 -0.82 -5.74
C VAL A 57 -10.22 -2.20 -5.37
N LYS A 58 -9.36 -3.21 -5.23
CA LYS A 58 -9.77 -4.55 -4.79
C LYS A 58 -10.40 -4.54 -3.39
N LEU A 59 -9.89 -3.71 -2.48
CA LEU A 59 -10.47 -3.58 -1.15
C LEU A 59 -11.87 -2.97 -1.20
N GLU A 60 -12.09 -1.95 -2.05
CA GLU A 60 -13.40 -1.35 -2.27
C GLU A 60 -14.39 -2.37 -2.85
N GLU A 61 -13.99 -3.15 -3.86
CA GLU A 61 -14.82 -4.22 -4.44
C GLU A 61 -15.23 -5.29 -3.41
N LEU A 62 -14.29 -5.69 -2.55
CA LEU A 62 -14.57 -6.65 -1.47
C LEU A 62 -15.45 -6.06 -0.37
N ASP A 63 -15.28 -4.77 -0.06
CA ASP A 63 -16.08 -4.06 0.93
C ASP A 63 -17.53 -3.86 0.45
N GLU A 64 -17.77 -3.67 -0.85
CA GLU A 64 -19.12 -3.72 -1.42
C GLU A 64 -19.78 -5.08 -1.20
N GLY A 65 -19.02 -6.17 -1.36
CA GLY A 65 -19.47 -7.53 -1.04
C GLY A 65 -19.76 -7.72 0.45
N PHE A 66 -18.93 -7.16 1.31
CA PHE A 66 -19.10 -7.18 2.77
C PHE A 66 -20.37 -6.45 3.24
N VAL A 67 -20.63 -5.26 2.69
CA VAL A 67 -21.81 -4.44 3.02
C VAL A 67 -23.09 -5.02 2.40
N GLY A 68 -23.01 -5.50 1.16
CA GLY A 68 -24.14 -6.12 0.47
C GLY A 68 -24.65 -7.37 1.17
N ASP A 69 -23.73 -8.14 1.78
CA ASP A 69 -24.11 -9.24 2.67
C ASP A 69 -24.80 -8.66 3.92
N LEU A 70 -24.24 -7.62 4.56
CA LEU A 70 -24.75 -6.97 5.78
C LEU A 70 -26.24 -6.58 5.70
N GLU A 71 -26.69 -6.05 4.56
CA GLU A 71 -28.09 -5.61 4.35
C GLU A 71 -29.11 -6.77 4.38
N ILE A 72 -28.69 -7.99 4.06
CA ILE A 72 -29.57 -9.17 4.04
C ILE A 72 -29.75 -9.74 5.46
N TYR A 73 -28.80 -9.47 6.37
CA TYR A 73 -28.85 -9.92 7.77
C TYR A 73 -29.90 -9.20 8.62
N ALA A 74 -30.38 -8.02 8.21
CA ALA A 74 -31.37 -7.25 8.97
C ALA A 74 -32.76 -7.94 9.05
N HIS A 75 -32.98 -9.03 8.29
CA HIS A 75 -34.30 -9.61 8.05
C HIS A 75 -34.48 -11.08 8.45
N GLU A 76 -33.52 -11.77 9.10
CA GLU A 76 -33.60 -13.24 9.34
C GLU A 76 -33.50 -13.74 10.81
N ASN A 77 -33.97 -14.99 10.99
CA ASN A 77 -34.43 -15.67 12.21
C ASN A 77 -33.34 -16.11 13.25
N LEU A 78 -33.75 -16.23 14.52
CA LEU A 78 -32.89 -16.24 15.74
C LEU A 78 -31.82 -17.36 15.84
N ALA A 79 -32.11 -18.57 15.36
CA ALA A 79 -31.19 -19.72 15.48
C ALA A 79 -30.01 -19.65 14.49
N HIS A 80 -30.19 -18.95 13.37
CA HIS A 80 -29.11 -18.71 12.42
C HIS A 80 -28.16 -17.60 12.89
N LEU A 81 -28.54 -16.78 13.89
CA LEU A 81 -27.72 -15.67 14.36
C LEU A 81 -26.40 -16.11 14.98
N SER A 82 -26.34 -17.24 15.70
CA SER A 82 -25.14 -17.67 16.42
C SER A 82 -24.02 -18.20 15.49
N ILE A 83 -24.36 -19.05 14.52
CA ILE A 83 -23.41 -19.53 13.50
C ILE A 83 -23.02 -18.39 12.54
N LYS A 84 -23.96 -17.48 12.22
CA LYS A 84 -23.70 -16.33 11.35
C LYS A 84 -22.85 -15.25 12.04
N ASP A 85 -22.96 -15.05 13.35
CA ASP A 85 -22.09 -14.17 14.15
C ASP A 85 -20.62 -14.65 14.13
N ILE A 86 -20.40 -15.97 14.20
CA ILE A 86 -19.05 -16.56 14.08
C ILE A 86 -18.47 -16.28 12.68
N ASN A 87 -19.25 -16.51 11.61
CA ASN A 87 -18.78 -16.27 10.24
C ASN A 87 -18.48 -14.79 9.97
N TYR A 88 -19.32 -13.89 10.46
CA TYR A 88 -19.10 -12.45 10.35
C TYR A 88 -17.83 -12.01 11.11
N LYS A 89 -17.58 -12.56 12.30
CA LYS A 89 -16.31 -12.32 13.05
C LYS A 89 -15.09 -12.78 12.26
N VAL A 90 -15.16 -13.93 11.59
CA VAL A 90 -14.07 -14.43 10.72
C VAL A 90 -13.84 -13.50 9.54
N LEU A 91 -14.90 -13.07 8.87
CA LEU A 91 -14.84 -12.14 7.74
C LEU A 91 -14.27 -10.77 8.14
N SER A 92 -14.76 -10.20 9.24
CA SER A 92 -14.25 -8.95 9.82
C SER A 92 -12.77 -9.05 10.18
N ARG A 93 -12.33 -10.19 10.72
CA ARG A 93 -10.91 -10.45 11.01
C ARG A 93 -10.08 -10.52 9.72
N ALA A 94 -10.55 -11.21 8.68
CA ALA A 94 -9.86 -11.30 7.40
C ALA A 94 -9.69 -9.90 6.77
N ARG A 95 -10.77 -9.11 6.75
CA ARG A 95 -10.74 -7.70 6.32
C ARG A 95 -9.73 -6.89 7.12
N LYS A 96 -9.78 -6.97 8.45
CA LYS A 96 -8.85 -6.24 9.34
C LYS A 96 -7.38 -6.59 9.05
N VAL A 97 -7.07 -7.86 8.81
CA VAL A 97 -5.70 -8.30 8.44
C VAL A 97 -5.29 -7.70 7.09
N CYS A 98 -6.18 -7.72 6.09
CA CYS A 98 -5.93 -7.13 4.79
C CYS A 98 -5.64 -5.62 4.88
N VAL A 99 -6.51 -4.88 5.56
CA VAL A 99 -6.35 -3.42 5.79
C VAL A 99 -5.05 -3.12 6.54
N SER A 100 -4.75 -3.86 7.61
CA SER A 100 -3.51 -3.64 8.37
C SER A 100 -2.25 -3.88 7.54
N ASN A 101 -2.27 -4.86 6.63
CA ASN A 101 -1.14 -5.08 5.72
C ASN A 101 -1.03 -3.97 4.68
N LEU A 102 -2.14 -3.43 4.18
CA LEU A 102 -2.15 -2.29 3.26
C LEU A 102 -1.57 -1.04 3.93
N GLU A 103 -2.01 -0.71 5.15
CA GLU A 103 -1.46 0.41 5.92
C GLU A 103 0.06 0.28 6.17
N ARG A 104 0.54 -0.94 6.44
CA ARG A 104 1.98 -1.19 6.63
C ARG A 104 2.75 -0.96 5.32
N PHE A 105 2.19 -1.43 4.22
CA PHE A 105 2.76 -1.23 2.90
C PHE A 105 2.82 0.27 2.55
N GLU A 106 1.74 1.01 2.77
CA GLU A 106 1.66 2.45 2.57
C GLU A 106 2.68 3.22 3.42
N LYS A 107 2.78 2.91 4.72
CA LYS A 107 3.77 3.52 5.62
C LYS A 107 5.20 3.31 5.14
N SER A 108 5.54 2.09 4.72
CA SER A 108 6.85 1.79 4.15
C SER A 108 7.09 2.51 2.83
N PHE A 109 6.07 2.61 1.99
CA PHE A 109 6.12 3.34 0.72
C PHE A 109 6.42 4.83 0.93
N ILE A 110 5.65 5.51 1.79
CA ILE A 110 5.84 6.93 2.13
C ILE A 110 7.23 7.15 2.72
N ALA A 111 7.67 6.32 3.67
CA ALA A 111 8.98 6.46 4.30
C ALA A 111 10.14 6.36 3.29
N ILE A 112 10.04 5.45 2.30
CA ILE A 112 11.05 5.31 1.25
C ILE A 112 11.00 6.50 0.28
N GLU A 113 9.80 6.98 -0.05
CA GLU A 113 9.61 8.16 -0.91
C GLU A 113 10.20 9.43 -0.26
N ASP A 114 9.90 9.68 1.01
CA ASP A 114 10.41 10.82 1.77
C ASP A 114 11.94 10.80 1.92
N SER A 115 12.50 9.65 2.31
CA SER A 115 13.96 9.47 2.40
C SER A 115 14.65 9.79 1.07
N ARG A 116 14.02 9.40 -0.04
CA ARG A 116 14.54 9.65 -1.38
C ARG A 116 14.41 11.12 -1.79
N ASN A 117 13.30 11.76 -1.48
CA ASN A 117 13.09 13.19 -1.75
C ASN A 117 14.11 14.04 -0.98
N PHE A 118 14.33 13.71 0.30
CA PHE A 118 15.39 14.32 1.12
C PHE A 118 16.78 14.12 0.51
N LYS A 119 17.15 12.89 0.12
CA LYS A 119 18.45 12.59 -0.49
C LYS A 119 18.67 13.33 -1.82
N THR A 120 17.60 13.53 -2.60
CA THR A 120 17.66 14.26 -3.87
C THR A 120 17.85 15.75 -3.62
N SER A 121 17.06 16.34 -2.70
CA SER A 121 17.19 17.74 -2.28
C SER A 121 18.60 18.04 -1.74
N MET A 122 19.13 17.18 -0.87
CA MET A 122 20.48 17.28 -0.35
C MET A 122 21.52 17.28 -1.48
N LYS A 123 21.47 16.32 -2.41
CA LYS A 123 22.40 16.28 -3.56
C LYS A 123 22.37 17.54 -4.42
N VAL A 124 21.19 18.11 -4.64
CA VAL A 124 21.03 19.38 -5.37
C VAL A 124 21.71 20.52 -4.61
N ALA A 125 21.50 20.60 -3.29
CA ALA A 125 22.14 21.61 -2.45
C ALA A 125 23.68 21.52 -2.44
N TRP A 126 24.22 20.30 -2.37
CA TRP A 126 25.67 20.08 -2.50
C TRP A 126 26.19 20.49 -3.88
N SER A 127 25.42 20.25 -4.94
CA SER A 127 25.78 20.65 -6.31
C SER A 127 25.77 22.17 -6.46
N SER A 128 24.79 22.88 -5.87
CA SER A 128 24.76 24.35 -5.91
C SER A 128 25.92 24.98 -5.13
N ILE A 129 26.31 24.39 -4.00
CA ILE A 129 27.50 24.83 -3.24
C ILE A 129 28.77 24.65 -4.09
N GLY A 130 28.91 23.50 -4.77
CA GLY A 130 30.03 23.25 -5.67
C GLY A 130 30.11 24.24 -6.84
N VAL A 131 28.98 24.56 -7.48
CA VAL A 131 28.91 25.56 -8.55
C VAL A 131 29.30 26.95 -8.04
N ALA A 132 28.84 27.34 -6.85
CA ALA A 132 29.21 28.62 -6.25
C ALA A 132 30.72 28.73 -6.00
N ILE A 133 31.36 27.67 -5.48
CA ILE A 133 32.82 27.64 -5.24
C ILE A 133 33.59 27.78 -6.56
N ILE A 134 33.19 27.06 -7.62
CA ILE A 134 33.82 27.17 -8.94
C ILE A 134 33.67 28.59 -9.50
N SER A 135 32.49 29.20 -9.34
CA SER A 135 32.24 30.57 -9.80
C SER A 135 33.11 31.60 -9.06
N ILE A 136 33.36 31.41 -7.76
CA ILE A 136 34.26 32.28 -6.98
C ILE A 136 35.70 32.12 -7.48
N ILE A 137 36.16 30.89 -7.71
CA ILE A 137 37.52 30.62 -8.22
C ILE A 137 37.70 31.19 -9.63
N ALA A 138 36.71 31.03 -10.52
CA ALA A 138 36.75 31.58 -11.87
C ALA A 138 36.82 33.13 -11.87
N ASN A 139 36.05 33.79 -10.99
CA ASN A 139 36.12 35.24 -10.84
C ASN A 139 37.46 35.70 -10.25
N PHE A 140 38.08 34.92 -9.36
CA PHE A 140 39.41 35.21 -8.81
C PHE A 140 40.54 35.04 -9.83
N LEU A 141 40.44 34.06 -10.74
CA LEU A 141 41.44 33.80 -11.78
C LEU A 141 41.27 34.70 -13.02
N SER A 142 40.09 35.28 -13.21
CA SER A 142 39.78 36.22 -14.30
C SER A 142 40.08 37.68 -13.93
N SER A 143 40.47 37.96 -12.68
CA SER A 143 40.94 39.27 -12.19
C SER A 143 42.46 39.33 -12.16
#